data_AF-A0A9D5SI36-F1
#
_entry.id   AF-A0A9D5SI36-F1
#
_cell.length_a   1.000
_cell.length_b   1.000
_cell.length_c   1.000
_cell.angle_alpha   90.00
_cell.angle_beta   90.00
_cell.angle_gamma   90.00
#
_symmetry.space_group_name_H-M   'P 1'
#
loop_
_entity.id
_entity.type
_entity.pdbx_description
1 polymer ?
#
loop_
_entity_poly.entity_id
_entity_poly.type
_entity_poly.pdbx_seq_one_letter_code
_entity_poly.pdbx_strand_id
1 'polypeptide(L)'
;MYHYLDNVRWQWFFATPNMLAAFLILWLGLLLTVVLTIRRNSLKVILSFILIAGQFILALTYSRGGFAAWGVCLILIYVLCRRKIIGGMLIAFILSILVIPDGCLRLESIADTGDGSILHRLWLWRGGAGIMADFPWCGYPHSAGKYYELQYMPWFISENYRNFLSDTLTIGVKYGAVAFAGCWLVIFTFISSLYSNWKQDKAVAAAALSGVWAAVAASGIFSTFYFVRAIFYSYLILLSVSSAYLFYRLKAGFWRPEKKIYVIPAAASLLLTAAVLVTGQWVNNNLKYHVSSVMDNENRCFFSNSGKEKILYFFAGPVLLAENDFFPDVRKWADNNTDILLYKIDSGEDGLNKVKDKLNEATRKAASPVTVIGIGAAAANVLTATAQSAGQCNIRHLLLYNCVAQWPFEHLSAINFIDMLKIPVYLLYDNPNSQNDAKLLSEKTKTKQKIQLVRCPEVNEYHIQESVFKLALQEDEFNETH
;
A
#
# COMPACT_ATOMS: atom_id res chain seq x y z
N MET A 1 12.38 -16.21 8.95
CA MET A 1 11.47 -16.45 10.08
C MET A 1 11.03 -15.08 10.58
N TYR A 2 9.77 -14.88 10.99
CA TYR A 2 9.34 -13.56 11.49
C TYR A 2 9.60 -13.47 12.99
N HIS A 3 10.06 -12.31 13.43
CA HIS A 3 10.32 -12.03 14.84
C HIS A 3 9.42 -10.89 15.32
N TYR A 4 9.08 -10.89 16.60
CA TYR A 4 8.53 -9.75 17.33
C TYR A 4 9.47 -9.45 18.47
N LEU A 5 10.15 -8.30 18.40
CA LEU A 5 11.39 -8.09 19.16
C LEU A 5 12.33 -9.26 18.86
N ASP A 6 12.78 -9.99 19.88
CA ASP A 6 13.64 -11.17 19.72
C ASP A 6 12.86 -12.50 19.67
N ASN A 7 11.53 -12.45 19.80
CA ASN A 7 10.70 -13.66 19.89
C ASN A 7 10.29 -14.17 18.51
N VAL A 8 10.50 -15.47 18.28
CA VAL A 8 10.06 -16.15 17.07
C VAL A 8 8.53 -16.17 17.00
N ARG A 9 7.98 -15.63 15.90
CA ARG A 9 6.54 -15.68 15.62
C ARG A 9 6.22 -16.95 14.86
N TRP A 10 5.27 -17.72 15.39
CA TRP A 10 4.88 -18.98 14.78
C TRP A 10 4.02 -18.73 13.54
N GLN A 11 4.42 -19.36 12.41
CA GLN A 11 3.69 -19.29 11.13
C GLN A 11 3.43 -20.66 10.50
N TRP A 12 4.07 -21.72 11.00
CA TRP A 12 4.06 -23.06 10.40
C TRP A 12 4.38 -23.03 8.89
N PHE A 13 3.49 -23.58 8.05
CA PHE A 13 3.61 -23.62 6.60
C PHE A 13 3.00 -22.38 5.90
N PHE A 14 2.46 -21.42 6.64
CA PHE A 14 1.93 -20.18 6.07
C PHE A 14 3.06 -19.18 5.82
N ALA A 15 2.85 -18.31 4.82
CA ALA A 15 3.82 -17.27 4.47
C ALA A 15 4.00 -16.20 5.55
N THR A 16 3.01 -16.02 6.43
CA THR A 16 3.08 -15.07 7.54
C THR A 16 2.38 -15.62 8.79
N PRO A 17 2.78 -15.19 10.00
CA PRO A 17 2.09 -15.54 11.25
C PRO A 17 0.63 -15.03 11.30
N ASN A 18 0.31 -13.96 10.58
CA ASN A 18 -1.06 -13.43 10.51
C ASN A 18 -2.00 -14.39 9.75
N MET A 19 -1.50 -15.08 8.72
CA MET A 19 -2.25 -16.11 7.99
C MET A 19 -2.51 -17.33 8.88
N LEU A 20 -1.54 -17.76 9.69
CA LEU A 20 -1.76 -18.82 10.66
C LEU A 20 -2.82 -18.42 11.69
N ALA A 21 -2.77 -17.19 12.20
CA ALA A 21 -3.78 -16.69 13.14
C ALA A 21 -5.19 -16.69 12.52
N ALA A 22 -5.34 -16.22 11.28
CA ALA A 22 -6.62 -16.22 10.56
C ALA A 22 -7.16 -17.66 10.35
N PHE A 23 -6.28 -18.61 10.04
CA PHE A 23 -6.62 -20.03 9.98
C PHE A 23 -7.11 -20.56 11.33
N LEU A 24 -6.34 -20.31 12.41
CA LEU A 24 -6.66 -20.80 13.75
C LEU A 24 -7.99 -20.27 14.25
N ILE A 25 -8.32 -18.99 14.04
CA ILE A 25 -9.61 -18.42 14.51
C ILE A 25 -10.81 -19.21 13.97
N LEU A 26 -10.78 -19.60 12.70
CA LEU A 26 -11.85 -20.38 12.08
C LEU A 26 -11.99 -21.76 12.74
N TRP A 27 -10.88 -22.48 12.88
CA TRP A 27 -10.89 -23.84 13.44
C TRP A 27 -11.15 -23.87 14.93
N LEU A 28 -10.58 -22.94 15.71
CA LEU A 28 -10.87 -22.80 17.13
C LEU A 28 -12.33 -22.43 17.36
N GLY A 29 -12.92 -21.57 16.51
CA GLY A 29 -14.33 -21.23 16.58
C GLY A 29 -15.27 -22.43 16.33
N LEU A 30 -14.96 -23.23 15.31
CA LEU A 30 -15.70 -24.46 15.02
C LEU A 30 -15.51 -25.50 16.15
N LEU A 31 -14.29 -25.68 16.64
CA LEU A 31 -14.01 -26.59 17.77
C LEU A 31 -14.75 -26.14 19.04
N LEU A 32 -14.76 -24.84 19.35
CA LEU A 32 -15.51 -24.28 20.47
C LEU A 32 -17.00 -24.56 20.31
N THR A 33 -17.54 -24.43 19.10
CA THR A 33 -18.94 -24.78 18.81
C THR A 33 -19.22 -26.23 19.20
N VAL A 34 -18.35 -27.18 18.80
CA VAL A 34 -18.46 -28.60 19.16
C VAL A 34 -18.38 -28.83 20.67
N VAL A 35 -17.40 -28.21 21.35
CA VAL A 35 -17.22 -28.28 22.82
C VAL A 35 -18.49 -27.83 23.56
N LEU A 36 -19.17 -26.81 23.06
CA LEU A 36 -20.36 -26.25 23.68
C LEU A 36 -21.62 -27.10 23.43
N THR A 37 -21.66 -27.90 22.37
CA THR A 37 -22.82 -28.72 21.99
C THR A 37 -22.72 -30.18 22.40
N ILE A 38 -21.51 -30.71 22.60
CA ILE A 38 -21.30 -32.12 22.90
C ILE A 38 -21.80 -32.49 24.30
N ARG A 39 -22.47 -33.65 24.40
CA ARG A 39 -23.03 -34.17 25.67
C ARG A 39 -22.05 -35.00 26.49
N ARG A 40 -21.08 -35.66 25.84
CA ARG A 40 -20.12 -36.56 26.51
C ARG A 40 -19.03 -35.76 27.22
N ASN A 41 -19.04 -35.76 28.55
CA ASN A 41 -18.12 -34.96 29.38
C ASN A 41 -16.65 -35.29 29.15
N SER A 42 -16.27 -36.56 28.99
CA SER A 42 -14.86 -36.94 28.77
C SER A 42 -14.31 -36.33 27.48
N LEU A 43 -15.06 -36.43 26.38
CA LEU A 43 -14.67 -35.85 25.10
C LEU A 43 -14.69 -34.31 25.17
N LYS A 44 -15.64 -33.72 25.90
CA LYS A 44 -15.67 -32.28 26.14
C LYS A 44 -14.41 -31.76 26.83
N VAL A 45 -13.89 -32.48 27.82
CA VAL A 45 -12.64 -32.12 28.53
C VAL A 45 -11.46 -32.21 27.57
N ILE A 46 -11.33 -33.31 26.81
CA ILE A 46 -10.26 -33.50 25.82
C ILE A 46 -10.27 -32.37 24.78
N LEU A 47 -11.43 -32.09 24.18
CA LEU A 47 -11.57 -31.03 23.17
C LEU A 47 -11.33 -29.64 23.76
N SER A 48 -11.68 -29.42 25.04
CA SER A 48 -11.36 -28.17 25.75
C SER A 48 -9.85 -27.99 25.93
N PHE A 49 -9.12 -29.07 26.23
CA PHE A 49 -7.66 -29.04 26.32
C PHE A 49 -7.02 -28.72 24.97
N ILE A 50 -7.51 -29.33 23.88
CA ILE A 50 -7.08 -29.02 22.51
C ILE A 50 -7.36 -27.55 22.17
N LEU A 51 -8.53 -27.03 22.57
CA LEU A 51 -8.88 -25.63 22.35
C LEU A 51 -7.95 -24.67 23.13
N ILE A 52 -7.56 -25.00 24.35
CA ILE A 52 -6.59 -24.21 25.13
C ILE A 52 -5.21 -24.25 24.47
N ALA A 53 -4.74 -25.43 24.06
CA ALA A 53 -3.47 -25.56 23.34
C ALA A 53 -3.48 -24.75 22.03
N GLY A 54 -4.59 -24.77 21.29
CA GLY A 54 -4.75 -23.98 20.08
C GLY A 54 -4.78 -22.47 20.33
N GLN A 55 -5.36 -22.02 21.44
CA GLN A 55 -5.29 -20.62 21.87
C GLN A 55 -3.87 -20.19 22.25
N PHE A 56 -3.10 -21.08 22.86
CA PHE A 56 -1.69 -20.84 23.15
C PHE A 56 -0.87 -20.73 21.86
N ILE A 57 -1.12 -21.58 20.86
CA ILE A 57 -0.50 -21.46 19.53
C ILE A 57 -0.91 -20.13 18.87
N LEU A 58 -2.18 -19.73 18.98
CA LEU A 58 -2.64 -18.42 18.50
C LEU A 58 -1.85 -17.29 19.17
N ALA A 59 -1.62 -17.35 20.49
CA ALA A 59 -0.79 -16.40 21.23
C ALA A 59 0.64 -16.30 20.63
N LEU A 60 1.28 -17.45 20.35
CA LEU A 60 2.62 -17.52 19.76
C LEU A 60 2.73 -16.94 18.32
N THR A 61 1.62 -16.62 17.66
CA THR A 61 1.65 -15.90 16.38
C THR A 61 1.96 -14.40 16.53
N TYR A 62 1.78 -13.84 17.73
CA TYR A 62 1.82 -12.39 17.99
C TYR A 62 0.96 -11.56 17.02
N SER A 63 -0.11 -12.16 16.48
CA SER A 63 -1.03 -11.52 15.54
C SER A 63 -2.09 -10.73 16.29
N ARG A 64 -1.98 -9.40 16.26
CA ARG A 64 -2.97 -8.48 16.85
C ARG A 64 -4.38 -8.70 16.33
N GLY A 65 -4.52 -8.82 15.01
CA GLY A 65 -5.80 -9.14 14.37
C GLY A 65 -6.30 -10.52 14.77
N GLY A 66 -5.38 -11.45 15.01
CA GLY A 66 -5.64 -12.75 15.63
C GLY A 66 -6.28 -12.62 17.01
N PHE A 67 -5.66 -11.83 17.88
CA PHE A 67 -6.09 -11.66 19.26
C PHE A 67 -7.42 -10.95 19.36
N ALA A 68 -7.58 -9.84 18.63
CA ALA A 68 -8.80 -9.07 18.60
C ALA A 68 -9.99 -9.90 18.10
N ALA A 69 -9.83 -10.65 17.00
CA ALA A 69 -10.90 -11.46 16.45
C ALA A 69 -11.30 -12.62 17.38
N TRP A 70 -10.33 -13.31 17.99
CA TRP A 70 -10.65 -14.37 18.95
C TRP A 70 -11.28 -13.83 20.24
N GLY A 71 -10.81 -12.67 20.72
CA GLY A 71 -11.44 -11.96 21.85
C GLY A 71 -12.90 -11.59 21.56
N VAL A 72 -13.17 -11.01 20.38
CA VAL A 72 -14.54 -10.70 19.91
C VAL A 72 -15.42 -11.96 19.88
N CYS A 73 -14.88 -13.08 19.38
CA CYS A 73 -15.57 -14.37 19.38
C CYS A 73 -15.99 -14.78 20.80
N LEU A 74 -15.03 -14.88 21.72
CA LEU A 74 -15.28 -15.36 23.09
C LEU A 74 -16.21 -14.42 23.87
N ILE A 75 -16.00 -13.10 23.76
CA ILE A 75 -16.82 -12.10 24.44
C ILE A 75 -18.27 -12.18 23.94
N LEU A 76 -18.48 -12.23 22.62
CA LEU A 76 -19.82 -12.31 22.06
C LEU A 76 -20.54 -13.58 22.53
N ILE A 77 -19.90 -14.76 22.43
CA ILE A 77 -20.51 -16.02 22.87
C ILE A 77 -20.75 -16.00 24.39
N TYR A 78 -19.85 -15.41 25.19
CA TYR A 78 -20.01 -15.27 26.63
C TYR A 78 -21.23 -14.41 26.98
N VAL A 79 -21.37 -13.24 26.35
CA VAL A 79 -22.51 -12.32 26.57
C VAL A 79 -23.83 -13.00 26.21
N LEU A 80 -23.86 -13.75 25.10
CA LEU A 80 -25.07 -14.45 24.65
C LEU A 80 -25.40 -15.67 25.52
N CYS A 81 -24.43 -16.52 25.85
CA CYS A 81 -24.70 -17.80 26.50
C CYS A 81 -24.56 -17.78 28.03
N ARG A 82 -23.78 -16.83 28.58
CA ARG A 82 -23.40 -16.74 30.01
C ARG A 82 -22.88 -18.05 30.62
N ARG A 83 -22.27 -18.93 29.80
CA ARG A 83 -21.75 -20.21 30.27
C ARG A 83 -20.36 -20.03 30.89
N LYS A 84 -20.16 -20.58 32.09
CA LYS A 84 -18.89 -20.54 32.84
C LYS A 84 -17.70 -21.05 32.02
N ILE A 85 -17.89 -22.09 31.18
CA ILE A 85 -16.82 -22.62 30.32
C ILE A 85 -16.27 -21.57 29.36
N ILE A 86 -17.09 -20.65 28.84
CA ILE A 86 -16.62 -19.61 27.92
C ILE A 86 -15.84 -18.55 28.70
N GLY A 87 -16.29 -18.20 29.91
CA GLY A 87 -15.53 -17.34 30.81
C GLY A 87 -14.16 -17.94 31.15
N GLY A 88 -14.12 -19.26 31.41
CA GLY A 88 -12.87 -20.00 31.59
C GLY A 88 -11.97 -19.97 30.36
N MET A 89 -12.53 -20.12 29.16
CA MET A 89 -11.76 -20.00 27.90
C MET A 89 -11.24 -18.59 27.67
N LEU A 90 -12.00 -17.55 28.02
CA LEU A 90 -11.55 -16.17 27.94
C LEU A 90 -10.38 -15.90 28.90
N ILE A 91 -10.46 -16.40 30.13
CA ILE A 91 -9.36 -16.31 31.11
C ILE A 91 -8.14 -17.09 30.58
N ALA A 92 -8.32 -18.31 30.09
CA ALA A 92 -7.24 -19.11 29.52
C ALA A 92 -6.58 -18.43 28.32
N PHE A 93 -7.36 -17.75 27.47
CA PHE A 93 -6.84 -16.96 26.37
C PHE A 93 -5.96 -15.80 26.85
N ILE A 94 -6.46 -15.01 27.81
CA ILE A 94 -5.70 -13.89 28.39
C ILE A 94 -4.40 -14.41 29.02
N LEU A 95 -4.48 -15.48 29.84
CA LEU A 95 -3.30 -16.11 30.44
C LEU A 95 -2.32 -16.61 29.38
N SER A 96 -2.81 -17.16 28.27
CA SER A 96 -1.94 -17.60 27.16
C SER A 96 -1.12 -16.45 26.57
N ILE A 97 -1.69 -15.23 26.52
CA ILE A 97 -0.96 -14.03 26.09
C ILE A 97 -0.01 -13.53 27.19
N LEU A 98 -0.40 -13.59 28.46
CA LEU A 98 0.44 -13.12 29.56
C LEU A 98 1.67 -14.01 29.81
N VAL A 99 1.60 -15.29 29.45
CA VAL A 99 2.70 -16.26 29.65
C VAL A 99 3.75 -16.16 28.54
N ILE A 100 3.40 -15.69 27.33
CA ILE A 100 4.39 -15.54 26.26
C ILE A 100 5.24 -14.27 26.49
N PRO A 101 6.55 -14.31 26.17
CA PRO A 101 7.42 -13.13 26.30
C PRO A 101 6.86 -11.94 25.52
N ASP A 102 6.89 -10.75 26.12
CA ASP A 102 6.40 -9.51 25.49
C ASP A 102 4.92 -9.55 25.02
N GLY A 103 4.12 -10.51 25.50
CA GLY A 103 2.71 -10.62 25.14
C GLY A 103 1.87 -9.42 25.61
N CYS A 104 2.20 -8.85 26.79
CA CYS A 104 1.58 -7.63 27.30
C CYS A 104 1.87 -6.42 26.40
N LEU A 105 3.13 -6.22 26.02
CA LEU A 105 3.53 -5.17 25.08
C LEU A 105 2.80 -5.33 23.75
N ARG A 106 2.57 -6.58 23.32
CA ARG A 106 1.78 -6.84 22.12
C ARG A 106 0.32 -6.44 22.27
N LEU A 107 -0.31 -6.66 23.42
CA LEU A 107 -1.67 -6.19 23.70
C LEU A 107 -1.76 -4.66 23.74
N GLU A 108 -0.81 -3.98 24.38
CA GLU A 108 -0.73 -2.52 24.41
C GLU A 108 -0.63 -1.95 22.99
N SER A 109 0.20 -2.56 22.14
CA SER A 109 0.35 -2.18 20.73
C SER A 109 -0.91 -2.40 19.87
N ILE A 110 -1.99 -3.01 20.38
CA ILE A 110 -3.25 -3.13 19.63
C ILE A 110 -3.95 -1.76 19.54
N ALA A 111 -3.84 -0.93 20.57
CA ALA A 111 -4.47 0.38 20.63
C ALA A 111 -3.54 1.52 20.17
N ASP A 112 -2.24 1.25 20.04
CA ASP A 112 -1.26 2.23 19.60
C ASP A 112 -1.34 2.46 18.07
N THR A 113 -1.95 3.56 17.68
CA THR A 113 -2.03 3.99 16.28
C THR A 113 -0.70 4.46 15.70
N GLY A 114 0.31 4.70 16.56
CA GLY A 114 1.67 5.03 16.17
C GLY A 114 2.54 3.83 15.79
N ASP A 115 2.12 2.60 16.10
CA ASP A 115 2.84 1.40 15.65
C ASP A 115 2.82 1.33 14.12
N GLY A 116 4.02 1.22 13.53
CA GLY A 116 4.21 1.20 12.08
C GLY A 116 3.26 0.23 11.38
N SER A 117 3.05 -0.98 11.89
CA SER A 117 2.19 -1.97 11.22
C SER A 117 0.69 -1.65 11.28
N ILE A 118 0.20 -0.87 12.26
CA ILE A 118 -1.19 -0.35 12.23
C ILE A 118 -1.26 0.82 11.26
N LEU A 119 -0.29 1.73 11.35
CA LEU A 119 -0.20 2.89 10.49
C LEU A 119 -0.16 2.49 9.00
N HIS A 120 0.67 1.52 8.61
CA HIS A 120 0.71 0.98 7.24
C HIS A 120 -0.66 0.45 6.78
N ARG A 121 -1.43 -0.21 7.66
CA ARG A 121 -2.76 -0.71 7.31
C ARG A 121 -3.77 0.43 7.17
N LEU A 122 -3.68 1.46 8.00
CA LEU A 122 -4.51 2.66 7.86
C LEU A 122 -4.22 3.37 6.53
N TRP A 123 -2.94 3.46 6.13
CA TRP A 123 -2.58 3.99 4.80
C TRP A 123 -3.12 3.13 3.66
N LEU A 124 -3.03 1.80 3.77
CA LEU A 124 -3.64 0.88 2.80
C LEU A 124 -5.17 1.06 2.73
N TRP A 125 -5.86 1.19 3.86
CA TRP A 125 -7.30 1.47 3.89
C TRP A 125 -7.63 2.83 3.28
N ARG A 126 -6.84 3.86 3.59
CA ARG A 126 -6.99 5.20 3.02
C ARG A 126 -6.86 5.18 1.50
N GLY A 127 -5.79 4.58 0.98
CA GLY A 127 -5.57 4.50 -0.46
C GLY A 127 -6.53 3.55 -1.17
N GLY A 128 -6.84 2.40 -0.57
CA GLY A 128 -7.82 1.45 -1.11
C GLY A 128 -9.24 2.06 -1.18
N ALA A 129 -9.62 2.88 -0.20
CA ALA A 129 -10.85 3.66 -0.24
C ALA A 129 -10.84 4.64 -1.42
N GLY A 130 -9.75 5.37 -1.63
CA GLY A 130 -9.60 6.30 -2.75
C GLY A 130 -9.75 5.61 -4.11
N ILE A 131 -9.07 4.47 -4.30
CA ILE A 131 -9.18 3.69 -5.54
C ILE A 131 -10.60 3.16 -5.75
N MET A 132 -11.26 2.69 -4.69
CA MET A 132 -12.63 2.20 -4.79
C MET A 132 -13.62 3.33 -5.09
N ALA A 133 -13.35 4.57 -4.66
CA ALA A 133 -14.15 5.74 -5.00
C ALA A 133 -13.96 6.17 -6.47
N ASP A 134 -12.75 6.04 -7.02
CA ASP A 134 -12.49 6.28 -8.45
C ASP A 134 -13.12 5.20 -9.35
N PHE A 135 -13.14 3.94 -8.88
CA PHE A 135 -13.64 2.79 -9.64
C PHE A 135 -14.75 2.01 -8.89
N PRO A 136 -15.89 2.63 -8.55
CA PRO A 136 -16.87 2.06 -7.61
C PRO A 136 -17.63 0.85 -8.17
N TRP A 137 -17.78 0.74 -9.49
CA TRP A 137 -18.63 -0.29 -10.09
C TRP A 137 -17.86 -1.56 -10.45
N CYS A 138 -16.73 -1.42 -11.13
CA CYS A 138 -15.95 -2.54 -11.66
C CYS A 138 -14.60 -2.74 -10.98
N GLY A 139 -14.20 -1.82 -10.09
CA GLY A 139 -12.88 -1.83 -9.47
C GLY A 139 -11.73 -1.61 -10.46
N TYR A 140 -10.52 -1.77 -9.96
CA TYR A 140 -9.27 -1.71 -10.70
C TYR A 140 -8.61 -3.10 -10.72
N PRO A 141 -8.82 -3.90 -11.78
CA PRO A 141 -8.44 -5.32 -11.79
C PRO A 141 -6.93 -5.55 -11.90
N HIS A 142 -6.18 -4.60 -12.47
CA HIS A 142 -4.74 -4.71 -12.67
C HIS A 142 -3.98 -4.35 -11.40
N SER A 143 -3.05 -5.19 -10.93
CA SER A 143 -2.09 -4.92 -9.83
C SER A 143 -2.46 -3.82 -8.83
N ALA A 144 -3.59 -3.98 -8.13
CA ALA A 144 -4.18 -2.96 -7.29
C ALA A 144 -3.22 -2.38 -6.23
N GLY A 145 -2.33 -3.21 -5.67
CA GLY A 145 -1.30 -2.74 -4.75
C GLY A 145 -0.23 -1.85 -5.42
N LYS A 146 0.15 -2.12 -6.68
CA LYS A 146 1.02 -1.20 -7.45
C LYS A 146 0.35 0.13 -7.74
N TYR A 147 -0.95 0.13 -8.01
CA TYR A 147 -1.69 1.38 -8.22
C TYR A 147 -1.73 2.21 -6.92
N TYR A 148 -1.94 1.55 -5.78
CA TYR A 148 -1.77 2.17 -4.46
C TYR A 148 -0.36 2.73 -4.26
N GLU A 149 0.67 1.93 -4.53
CA GLU A 149 2.06 2.36 -4.44
C GLU A 149 2.32 3.61 -5.25
N LEU A 150 1.72 3.77 -6.43
CA LEU A 150 1.95 4.93 -7.29
C LEU A 150 1.21 6.18 -6.84
N GLN A 151 -0.07 6.04 -6.50
CA GLN A 151 -0.98 7.18 -6.32
C GLN A 151 -1.14 7.60 -4.86
N TYR A 152 -1.16 6.63 -3.93
CA TYR A 152 -1.65 6.84 -2.57
C TYR A 152 -0.62 6.57 -1.49
N MET A 153 0.44 5.81 -1.78
CA MET A 153 1.46 5.49 -0.80
C MET A 153 2.28 6.75 -0.43
N PRO A 154 2.36 7.11 0.86
CA PRO A 154 3.23 8.19 1.32
C PRO A 154 4.70 7.96 0.95
N TRP A 155 5.43 9.03 0.64
CA TRP A 155 6.82 8.97 0.18
C TRP A 155 7.78 8.34 1.20
N PHE A 156 7.50 8.45 2.51
CA PHE A 156 8.35 7.87 3.57
C PHE A 156 8.14 6.36 3.77
N ILE A 157 7.25 5.73 3.00
CA ILE A 157 7.00 4.28 3.04
C ILE A 157 7.62 3.65 1.80
N SER A 158 8.52 2.67 2.00
CA SER A 158 9.25 1.97 0.94
C SER A 158 8.86 0.49 0.82
N GLU A 159 7.58 0.18 1.01
CA GLU A 159 7.07 -1.20 1.00
C GLU A 159 6.46 -1.58 -0.35
N ASN A 160 6.59 -2.86 -0.72
CA ASN A 160 5.98 -3.40 -1.94
C ASN A 160 4.72 -4.19 -1.62
N TYR A 161 3.58 -3.72 -2.11
CA TYR A 161 2.27 -4.32 -1.92
C TYR A 161 1.74 -4.91 -3.21
N ARG A 162 1.54 -6.22 -3.20
CA ARG A 162 0.74 -6.89 -4.24
C ARG A 162 -0.76 -6.72 -4.03
N ASN A 163 -1.21 -6.66 -2.77
CA ASN A 163 -2.60 -6.57 -2.32
C ASN A 163 -2.68 -5.74 -1.02
N PHE A 164 -3.88 -5.40 -0.55
CA PHE A 164 -4.11 -4.47 0.57
C PHE A 164 -4.00 -5.09 1.98
N LEU A 165 -3.45 -6.31 2.12
CA LEU A 165 -3.35 -7.08 3.38
C LEU A 165 -4.69 -7.39 4.09
N SER A 166 -5.79 -6.76 3.68
CA SER A 166 -7.18 -7.09 3.97
C SER A 166 -7.83 -7.60 2.69
N ASP A 167 -8.44 -8.78 2.75
CA ASP A 167 -9.05 -9.36 1.57
C ASP A 167 -10.38 -8.73 1.20
N THR A 168 -11.14 -8.25 2.18
CA THR A 168 -12.38 -7.50 1.90
C THR A 168 -12.05 -6.22 1.15
N LEU A 169 -11.06 -5.45 1.61
CA LEU A 169 -10.58 -4.27 0.91
C LEU A 169 -10.00 -4.62 -0.47
N THR A 170 -9.18 -5.68 -0.56
CA THR A 170 -8.60 -6.10 -1.85
C THR A 170 -9.68 -6.49 -2.86
N ILE A 171 -10.75 -7.15 -2.43
CA ILE A 171 -11.92 -7.46 -3.27
C ILE A 171 -12.62 -6.17 -3.70
N GLY A 172 -12.86 -5.24 -2.76
CA GLY A 172 -13.48 -3.96 -3.05
C GLY A 172 -12.69 -3.13 -4.07
N VAL A 173 -11.37 -3.08 -3.93
CA VAL A 173 -10.51 -2.38 -4.88
C VAL A 173 -10.51 -3.08 -6.24
N LYS A 174 -10.39 -4.41 -6.29
CA LYS A 174 -10.27 -5.14 -7.58
C LYS A 174 -11.57 -5.24 -8.36
N TYR A 175 -12.69 -5.36 -7.67
CA TYR A 175 -14.00 -5.67 -8.27
C TYR A 175 -15.08 -4.62 -7.99
N GLY A 176 -14.76 -3.56 -7.26
CA GLY A 176 -15.65 -2.44 -6.97
C GLY A 176 -16.40 -2.55 -5.65
N ALA A 177 -17.10 -1.47 -5.31
CA ALA A 177 -17.90 -1.30 -4.11
C ALA A 177 -19.05 -2.30 -4.01
N VAL A 178 -19.60 -2.77 -5.14
CA VAL A 178 -20.64 -3.81 -5.16
C VAL A 178 -20.10 -5.14 -4.62
N ALA A 179 -18.90 -5.55 -5.04
CA ALA A 179 -18.26 -6.76 -4.54
C ALA A 179 -17.90 -6.63 -3.06
N PHE A 180 -17.40 -5.46 -2.64
CA PHE A 180 -17.15 -5.13 -1.24
C PHE A 180 -18.43 -5.29 -0.39
N ALA A 181 -19.54 -4.67 -0.83
CA ALA A 181 -20.84 -4.76 -0.17
C ALA A 181 -21.36 -6.21 -0.14
N GLY A 182 -21.16 -6.97 -1.22
CA GLY A 182 -21.53 -8.38 -1.28
C GLY A 182 -20.81 -9.23 -0.24
N CYS A 183 -19.50 -9.06 -0.07
CA CYS A 183 -18.72 -9.77 0.95
C CYS A 183 -19.23 -9.48 2.37
N TRP A 184 -19.43 -8.20 2.70
CA TRP A 184 -19.94 -7.80 4.02
C TRP A 184 -21.39 -8.20 4.25
N LEU A 185 -22.22 -8.19 3.21
CA LEU A 185 -23.60 -8.65 3.28
C LEU A 185 -23.66 -10.12 3.68
N VAL A 186 -22.82 -10.98 3.09
CA VAL A 186 -22.74 -12.41 3.46
C VAL A 186 -22.39 -12.54 4.94
N ILE A 187 -21.32 -11.89 5.39
CA ILE A 187 -20.85 -11.95 6.79
C ILE A 187 -21.96 -11.50 7.76
N PHE A 188 -22.54 -10.32 7.53
CA PHE A 188 -23.59 -9.78 8.40
C PHE A 188 -24.88 -10.61 8.35
N THR A 189 -25.21 -11.23 7.21
CA THR A 189 -26.38 -12.11 7.10
C THR A 189 -26.22 -13.35 7.96
N PHE A 190 -25.04 -13.97 7.98
CA PHE A 190 -24.79 -15.11 8.86
C PHE A 190 -24.81 -14.72 10.33
N ILE A 191 -24.17 -13.61 10.72
CA ILE A 191 -24.22 -13.09 12.10
C ILE A 191 -25.67 -12.86 12.54
N SER A 192 -26.46 -12.11 11.75
CA SER A 192 -27.86 -11.79 12.06
C SER A 192 -28.76 -13.02 12.10
N SER A 193 -28.61 -13.95 11.15
CA SER A 193 -29.43 -15.16 11.07
C SER A 193 -29.17 -16.10 12.25
N LEU A 194 -27.89 -16.31 12.59
CA LEU A 194 -27.49 -17.15 13.73
C LEU A 194 -27.85 -16.49 15.06
N TYR A 195 -27.67 -15.18 15.20
CA TYR A 195 -28.15 -14.43 16.36
C TYR A 195 -29.67 -14.52 16.53
N SER A 196 -30.44 -14.37 15.45
CA SER A 196 -31.89 -14.53 15.48
C SER A 196 -32.31 -15.94 15.90
N ASN A 197 -31.65 -16.97 15.37
CA ASN A 197 -31.91 -18.35 15.80
C ASN A 197 -31.61 -18.56 17.29
N TRP A 198 -30.49 -18.01 17.78
CA TRP A 198 -30.19 -18.01 19.22
C TRP A 198 -31.24 -17.24 20.01
N LYS A 199 -31.76 -16.11 19.52
CA LYS A 199 -32.75 -15.32 20.24
C LYS A 199 -34.05 -16.09 20.47
N GLN A 200 -34.49 -16.87 19.47
CA GLN A 200 -35.71 -17.68 19.53
C GLN A 200 -35.59 -18.85 20.51
N ASP A 201 -34.54 -19.67 20.36
CA ASP A 201 -34.47 -20.97 21.05
C ASP A 201 -33.32 -21.09 22.07
N LYS A 202 -32.51 -20.03 22.22
CA LYS A 202 -31.27 -20.03 23.03
C LYS A 202 -30.31 -21.16 22.64
N ALA A 203 -30.36 -21.58 21.38
CA ALA A 203 -29.50 -22.63 20.85
C ALA A 203 -28.02 -22.19 20.91
N VAL A 204 -27.23 -22.92 21.70
CA VAL A 204 -25.83 -22.56 21.96
C VAL A 204 -24.96 -22.67 20.72
N ALA A 205 -25.27 -23.61 19.82
CA ALA A 205 -24.60 -23.74 18.53
C ALA A 205 -24.75 -22.47 17.68
N ALA A 206 -25.94 -21.86 17.67
CA ALA A 206 -26.21 -20.64 16.92
C ALA A 206 -25.41 -19.45 17.47
N ALA A 207 -25.37 -19.29 18.80
CA ALA A 207 -24.53 -18.26 19.42
C ALA A 207 -23.04 -18.47 19.14
N ALA A 208 -22.55 -19.72 19.22
CA ALA A 208 -21.16 -20.05 18.96
C ALA A 208 -20.77 -19.73 17.51
N LEU A 209 -21.54 -20.20 16.52
CA LEU A 209 -21.32 -19.91 15.11
C LEU A 209 -21.43 -18.41 14.80
N SER A 210 -22.36 -17.69 15.43
CA SER A 210 -22.44 -16.22 15.31
C SER A 210 -21.17 -15.54 15.84
N GLY A 211 -20.59 -16.05 16.93
CA GLY A 211 -19.28 -15.65 17.44
C GLY A 211 -18.16 -15.84 16.43
N VAL A 212 -18.12 -17.00 15.77
CA VAL A 212 -17.10 -17.28 14.74
C VAL A 212 -17.23 -16.31 13.56
N TRP A 213 -18.44 -16.03 13.08
CA TRP A 213 -18.64 -15.05 12.02
C TRP A 213 -18.28 -13.62 12.42
N ALA A 214 -18.52 -13.24 13.68
CA ALA A 214 -18.05 -11.95 14.21
C ALA A 214 -16.51 -11.89 14.28
N ALA A 215 -15.85 -13.01 14.58
CA ALA A 215 -14.39 -13.12 14.52
C ALA A 215 -13.87 -12.97 13.08
N VAL A 216 -14.55 -13.58 12.10
CA VAL A 216 -14.25 -13.42 10.67
C VAL A 216 -14.42 -11.97 10.24
N ALA A 217 -15.49 -11.30 10.67
CA ALA A 217 -15.70 -9.87 10.43
C ALA A 217 -14.54 -9.03 10.98
N ALA A 218 -14.19 -9.21 12.26
CA ALA A 218 -13.11 -8.47 12.91
C ALA A 218 -11.74 -8.73 12.25
N SER A 219 -11.45 -9.98 11.91
CA SER A 219 -10.18 -10.34 11.28
C SER A 219 -10.13 -9.91 9.81
N GLY A 220 -11.25 -9.92 9.09
CA GLY A 220 -11.36 -9.55 7.67
C GLY A 220 -11.02 -8.08 7.38
N ILE A 221 -11.05 -7.22 8.39
CA ILE A 221 -10.57 -5.84 8.33
C ILE A 221 -9.04 -5.79 8.17
N PHE A 222 -8.33 -6.82 8.65
CA PHE A 222 -6.90 -6.76 8.95
C PHE A 222 -6.07 -7.90 8.37
N SER A 223 -6.72 -8.93 7.82
CA SER A 223 -6.06 -10.17 7.42
C SER A 223 -6.58 -10.67 6.08
N THR A 224 -5.77 -11.53 5.46
CA THR A 224 -6.07 -12.20 4.21
C THR A 224 -6.72 -13.57 4.45
N PHE A 225 -7.91 -13.81 3.89
CA PHE A 225 -8.71 -15.04 4.01
C PHE A 225 -8.88 -15.81 2.69
N TYR A 226 -9.23 -15.10 1.62
CA TYR A 226 -9.67 -15.63 0.34
C TYR A 226 -8.52 -15.91 -0.63
N PHE A 227 -7.42 -15.17 -0.57
CA PHE A 227 -6.28 -15.40 -1.47
C PHE A 227 -5.35 -16.55 -1.04
N VAL A 228 -5.50 -17.06 0.18
CA VAL A 228 -4.74 -18.21 0.69
C VAL A 228 -5.63 -19.44 0.69
N ARG A 229 -5.34 -20.42 -0.19
CA ARG A 229 -6.21 -21.59 -0.45
C ARG A 229 -6.66 -22.30 0.83
N ALA A 230 -5.76 -22.57 1.77
CA ALA A 230 -6.09 -23.27 3.02
C ALA A 230 -7.07 -22.48 3.91
N ILE A 231 -6.92 -21.16 3.98
CA ILE A 231 -7.81 -20.29 4.76
C ILE A 231 -9.15 -20.15 4.03
N PHE A 232 -9.13 -20.04 2.70
CA PHE A 232 -10.33 -20.00 1.87
C PHE A 232 -11.18 -21.27 2.03
N TYR A 233 -10.57 -22.46 2.01
CA TYR A 233 -11.29 -23.70 2.26
C TYR A 233 -11.86 -23.76 3.69
N SER A 234 -11.13 -23.26 4.67
CA SER A 234 -11.62 -23.15 6.06
C SER A 234 -12.85 -22.23 6.15
N TYR A 235 -12.85 -21.12 5.41
CA TYR A 235 -14.01 -20.23 5.28
C TYR A 235 -15.19 -20.91 4.59
N LEU A 236 -14.97 -21.68 3.52
CA LEU A 236 -16.03 -22.46 2.85
C LEU A 236 -16.63 -23.55 3.76
N ILE A 237 -15.81 -24.17 4.61
CA ILE A 237 -16.30 -25.11 5.63
C ILE A 237 -17.20 -24.39 6.63
N LEU A 238 -16.78 -23.24 7.17
CA LEU A 238 -17.61 -22.43 8.07
C LEU A 238 -18.95 -22.04 7.41
N LEU A 239 -18.89 -21.60 6.14
CA LEU A 239 -20.07 -21.27 5.34
C LEU A 239 -21.01 -22.47 5.21
N SER A 240 -20.47 -23.64 4.87
CA SER A 240 -21.24 -24.87 4.68
C SER A 240 -21.87 -25.36 5.98
N VAL A 241 -21.11 -25.38 7.08
CA VAL A 241 -21.59 -25.78 8.41
C VAL A 241 -22.70 -24.83 8.90
N SER A 242 -22.49 -23.52 8.75
CA SER A 242 -23.48 -22.52 9.16
C SER A 242 -24.76 -22.62 8.35
N SER A 243 -24.64 -22.82 7.03
CA SER A 243 -25.77 -22.97 6.12
C SER A 243 -26.56 -24.25 6.41
N ALA A 244 -25.87 -25.39 6.56
CA ALA A 244 -26.49 -26.66 6.90
C ALA A 244 -27.22 -26.59 8.26
N TYR A 245 -26.61 -25.92 9.25
CA TYR A 245 -27.24 -25.68 10.55
C TYR A 245 -28.52 -24.85 10.42
N LEU A 246 -28.48 -23.69 9.76
CA LEU A 246 -29.65 -22.83 9.57
C LEU A 246 -30.75 -23.55 8.78
N PHE A 247 -30.39 -24.29 7.74
CA PHE A 247 -31.34 -25.08 6.94
C PHE A 247 -32.02 -26.17 7.76
N TYR A 248 -31.25 -26.92 8.57
CA TYR A 248 -31.79 -27.90 9.50
C TYR A 248 -32.80 -27.27 10.47
N ARG A 249 -32.46 -26.11 11.04
CA ARG A 249 -33.31 -25.41 12.02
C ARG A 249 -34.59 -24.87 11.37
N LEU A 250 -34.49 -24.37 10.13
CA LEU A 250 -35.64 -23.96 9.34
C LEU A 250 -36.57 -25.13 9.06
N LYS A 251 -36.04 -26.25 8.54
CA LYS A 251 -36.82 -27.45 8.20
C LYS A 251 -37.48 -28.08 9.43
N ALA A 252 -36.80 -28.07 10.57
CA ALA A 252 -37.34 -28.58 11.82
C ALA A 252 -38.35 -27.63 12.49
N GLY A 253 -38.62 -26.46 11.91
CA GLY A 253 -39.58 -25.49 12.44
C GLY A 253 -39.09 -24.70 13.67
N PHE A 254 -37.82 -24.90 14.06
CA PHE A 254 -37.15 -24.22 15.18
C PHE A 254 -36.69 -22.80 14.85
N TRP A 255 -36.82 -22.38 13.61
CA TRP A 255 -36.45 -21.04 13.18
C TRP A 255 -37.45 -20.51 12.17
N ARG A 256 -37.96 -19.31 12.44
CA ARG A 256 -38.76 -18.55 11.47
C ARG A 256 -38.06 -17.21 11.22
N PRO A 257 -37.38 -17.03 10.09
CA PRO A 257 -36.65 -15.80 9.83
C PRO A 257 -37.63 -14.62 9.71
N GLU A 258 -37.45 -13.62 10.56
CA GLU A 258 -38.14 -12.34 10.40
C GLU A 258 -37.54 -11.55 9.23
N LYS A 259 -38.35 -10.76 8.52
CA LYS A 259 -37.88 -9.90 7.41
C LYS A 259 -36.67 -9.03 7.81
N LYS A 260 -36.59 -8.59 9.08
CA LYS A 260 -35.50 -7.79 9.63
C LYS A 260 -34.12 -8.44 9.50
N ILE A 261 -34.05 -9.78 9.42
CA ILE A 261 -32.80 -10.53 9.32
C ILE A 261 -32.06 -10.23 8.02
N TYR A 262 -32.76 -9.82 6.96
CA TYR A 262 -32.16 -9.45 5.67
C TYR A 262 -31.94 -7.94 5.57
N VAL A 263 -32.84 -7.14 6.13
CA VAL A 263 -32.77 -5.67 6.07
C VAL A 263 -31.60 -5.11 6.88
N ILE A 264 -31.37 -5.61 8.10
CA ILE A 264 -30.30 -5.10 8.98
C ILE A 264 -28.90 -5.36 8.37
N PRO A 265 -28.56 -6.59 7.92
CA PRO A 265 -27.30 -6.86 7.24
C PRO A 265 -27.10 -6.06 5.95
N ALA A 266 -28.16 -5.90 5.15
CA ALA A 266 -28.10 -5.08 3.94
C ALA A 266 -27.80 -3.63 4.27
N ALA A 267 -28.52 -3.04 5.23
CA ALA A 267 -28.27 -1.68 5.68
C ALA A 267 -26.85 -1.52 6.25
N ALA A 268 -26.39 -2.45 7.11
CA ALA A 268 -25.06 -2.40 7.68
C ALA A 268 -23.94 -2.50 6.61
N SER A 269 -24.11 -3.38 5.62
CA SER A 269 -23.17 -3.52 4.51
C SER A 269 -23.13 -2.27 3.63
N LEU A 270 -24.31 -1.72 3.29
CA LEU A 270 -24.41 -0.49 2.51
C LEU A 270 -23.82 0.72 3.26
N LEU A 271 -24.08 0.85 4.56
CA LEU A 271 -23.51 1.91 5.38
C LEU A 271 -21.98 1.82 5.46
N LEU A 272 -21.44 0.62 5.66
CA LEU A 272 -19.99 0.40 5.66
C LEU A 272 -19.39 0.76 4.28
N THR A 273 -20.03 0.33 3.20
CA THR A 273 -19.59 0.62 1.83
C THR A 273 -19.63 2.12 1.55
N ALA A 274 -20.72 2.79 1.92
CA ALA A 274 -20.87 4.24 1.79
C ALA A 274 -19.81 4.98 2.61
N ALA A 275 -19.52 4.55 3.84
CA ALA A 275 -18.46 5.14 4.65
C ALA A 275 -17.08 5.04 3.99
N VAL A 276 -16.75 3.89 3.38
CA VAL A 276 -15.49 3.72 2.65
C VAL A 276 -15.47 4.59 1.39
N LEU A 277 -16.57 4.68 0.63
CA LEU A 277 -16.64 5.53 -0.57
C LEU A 277 -16.54 7.03 -0.24
N VAL A 278 -17.22 7.49 0.81
CA VAL A 278 -17.12 8.88 1.29
C VAL A 278 -15.69 9.19 1.74
N THR A 279 -15.07 8.27 2.48
CA THR A 279 -13.67 8.39 2.87
C THR A 279 -12.77 8.45 1.63
N GLY A 280 -13.02 7.60 0.64
CA GLY A 280 -12.28 7.58 -0.62
C GLY A 280 -12.39 8.89 -1.39
N GLN A 281 -13.60 9.42 -1.54
CA GLN A 281 -13.80 10.72 -2.18
C GLN A 281 -13.08 11.84 -1.43
N TRP A 282 -13.13 11.82 -0.10
CA TRP A 282 -12.38 12.77 0.72
C TRP A 282 -10.86 12.61 0.51
N VAL A 283 -10.34 11.39 0.43
CA VAL A 283 -8.93 11.15 0.13
C VAL A 283 -8.56 11.73 -1.23
N ASN A 284 -9.35 11.45 -2.27
CA ASN A 284 -9.05 11.86 -3.66
C ASN A 284 -9.10 13.38 -3.80
N ASN A 285 -10.06 14.04 -3.15
CA ASN A 285 -10.17 15.50 -3.12
C ASN A 285 -9.02 16.17 -2.36
N ASN A 286 -8.35 15.45 -1.45
CA ASN A 286 -7.21 15.95 -0.67
C ASN A 286 -5.86 15.41 -1.16
N LEU A 287 -5.82 14.74 -2.32
CA LEU A 287 -4.54 14.41 -2.95
C LEU A 287 -3.88 15.71 -3.41
N LYS A 288 -2.60 15.86 -3.10
CA LYS A 288 -1.81 17.02 -3.52
C LYS A 288 -1.43 16.96 -4.99
N TYR A 289 -1.32 15.75 -5.52
CA TYR A 289 -0.97 15.49 -6.90
C TYR A 289 -1.76 14.28 -7.44
N HIS A 290 -1.90 14.21 -8.75
CA HIS A 290 -2.39 13.04 -9.47
C HIS A 290 -1.30 12.49 -10.38
N VAL A 291 -1.16 11.16 -10.42
CA VAL A 291 -0.24 10.51 -11.35
C VAL A 291 -1.01 10.06 -12.59
N SER A 292 -0.63 10.58 -13.75
CA SER A 292 -1.10 10.08 -15.03
C SER A 292 -0.01 9.21 -15.66
N SER A 293 -0.26 7.91 -15.76
CA SER A 293 0.55 7.04 -16.62
C SER A 293 0.05 7.16 -18.05
N VAL A 294 0.91 7.62 -18.96
CA VAL A 294 0.60 7.52 -20.40
C VAL A 294 0.68 6.04 -20.77
N MET A 295 -0.24 5.54 -21.60
CA MET A 295 -0.46 4.11 -21.88
C MET A 295 0.77 3.30 -22.31
N ASP A 296 1.88 3.95 -22.69
CA ASP A 296 3.11 3.29 -23.13
C ASP A 296 3.98 2.70 -22.01
N ASN A 297 3.50 2.62 -20.76
CA ASN A 297 4.21 2.05 -19.58
C ASN A 297 5.56 2.70 -19.21
N GLU A 298 6.11 3.58 -20.05
CA GLU A 298 7.46 4.14 -19.91
C GLU A 298 7.49 5.56 -19.36
N ASN A 299 6.42 6.34 -19.56
CA ASN A 299 6.37 7.74 -19.16
C ASN A 299 5.32 7.95 -18.07
N ARG A 300 5.69 8.71 -17.04
CA ARG A 300 4.81 9.01 -15.90
C ARG A 300 4.78 10.51 -15.67
N CYS A 301 3.60 11.06 -15.45
CA CYS A 301 3.44 12.46 -15.13
C CYS A 301 2.81 12.60 -13.74
N PHE A 302 3.40 13.41 -12.89
CA PHE A 302 2.85 13.83 -11.60
C PHE A 302 2.37 15.26 -11.78
N PHE A 303 1.07 15.50 -11.61
CA PHE A 303 0.47 16.82 -11.75
C PHE A 303 -0.01 17.31 -10.41
N SER A 304 0.43 18.48 -9.98
CA SER A 304 -0.03 19.10 -8.75
C SER A 304 -1.41 19.73 -8.92
N ASN A 305 -2.23 19.66 -7.88
CA ASN A 305 -3.58 20.21 -7.86
C ASN A 305 -3.65 21.71 -7.58
N SER A 306 -2.58 22.33 -7.07
CA SER A 306 -2.53 23.72 -6.61
C SER A 306 -2.34 24.76 -7.72
N GLY A 307 -2.17 24.33 -8.97
CA GLY A 307 -1.86 25.20 -10.10
C GLY A 307 -0.36 25.31 -10.36
N LYS A 308 -0.01 25.51 -11.64
CA LYS A 308 1.33 25.30 -12.20
C LYS A 308 2.31 26.40 -11.81
N GLU A 309 3.00 26.28 -10.69
CA GLU A 309 4.12 27.19 -10.39
C GLU A 309 5.43 26.71 -11.03
N LYS A 310 5.71 25.40 -11.03
CA LYS A 310 6.98 24.83 -11.53
C LYS A 310 6.75 23.52 -12.28
N ILE A 311 7.40 23.34 -13.44
CA ILE A 311 7.37 22.10 -14.23
C ILE A 311 8.78 21.56 -14.36
N LEU A 312 8.99 20.31 -13.92
CA LEU A 312 10.23 19.56 -14.04
C LEU A 312 10.09 18.50 -15.12
N TYR A 313 11.00 18.53 -16.09
CA TYR A 313 11.16 17.47 -17.08
C TYR A 313 12.32 16.59 -16.68
N PHE A 314 12.05 15.33 -16.43
CA PHE A 314 13.02 14.40 -15.88
C PHE A 314 13.28 13.25 -16.86
N PHE A 315 14.53 13.15 -17.31
CA PHE A 315 14.96 12.16 -18.29
C PHE A 315 15.96 11.20 -17.63
N ALA A 316 15.60 9.92 -17.61
CA ALA A 316 16.42 8.89 -16.97
C ALA A 316 16.48 7.61 -17.79
N GLY A 317 17.57 6.87 -17.58
CA GLY A 317 17.80 5.58 -18.21
C GLY A 317 16.82 4.48 -17.74
N PRO A 318 16.73 3.37 -18.48
CA PRO A 318 15.78 2.28 -18.22
C PRO A 318 15.96 1.63 -16.85
N VAL A 319 17.19 1.50 -16.36
CA VAL A 319 17.50 0.85 -15.07
C VAL A 319 16.94 1.67 -13.91
N LEU A 320 17.24 2.97 -13.88
CA LEU A 320 16.83 3.88 -12.81
C LEU A 320 15.30 4.03 -12.69
N LEU A 321 14.57 3.89 -13.80
CA LEU A 321 13.11 3.98 -13.83
C LEU A 321 12.40 2.64 -13.63
N ALA A 322 13.12 1.53 -13.82
CA ALA A 322 12.60 0.20 -13.53
C ALA A 322 12.57 -0.06 -12.02
N GLU A 323 13.48 0.55 -11.28
CA GLU A 323 13.55 0.45 -9.83
C GLU A 323 12.59 1.45 -9.18
N ASN A 324 11.74 0.95 -8.29
CA ASN A 324 10.73 1.78 -7.64
C ASN A 324 11.33 2.80 -6.63
N ASP A 325 12.64 2.76 -6.42
CA ASP A 325 13.36 3.50 -5.38
C ASP A 325 13.46 5.00 -5.68
N PHE A 326 13.27 5.42 -6.93
CA PHE A 326 13.26 6.83 -7.30
C PHE A 326 11.91 7.54 -7.01
N PHE A 327 10.81 6.80 -6.86
CA PHE A 327 9.47 7.39 -6.72
C PHE A 327 9.18 8.11 -5.40
N PRO A 328 9.74 7.73 -4.24
CA PRO A 328 9.64 8.51 -3.01
C PRO A 328 10.06 9.97 -3.20
N ASP A 329 11.21 10.21 -3.82
CA ASP A 329 11.75 11.56 -4.00
C ASP A 329 10.88 12.36 -4.97
N VAL A 330 10.49 11.78 -6.11
CA VAL A 330 9.56 12.41 -7.06
C VAL A 330 8.23 12.79 -6.42
N ARG A 331 7.69 11.96 -5.53
CA ARG A 331 6.44 12.26 -4.81
C ARG A 331 6.60 13.38 -3.80
N LYS A 332 7.70 13.36 -3.03
CA LYS A 332 8.05 14.47 -2.13
C LYS A 332 8.13 15.79 -2.90
N TRP A 333 8.57 15.76 -4.15
CA TRP A 333 8.65 16.93 -5.00
C TRP A 333 7.28 17.36 -5.54
N ALA A 334 6.47 16.42 -6.00
CA ALA A 334 5.10 16.69 -6.45
C ALA A 334 4.22 17.27 -5.33
N ASP A 335 4.46 16.85 -4.08
CA ASP A 335 3.81 17.38 -2.87
C ASP A 335 4.11 18.87 -2.62
N ASN A 336 5.16 19.43 -3.24
CA ASN A 336 5.57 20.83 -3.18
C ASN A 336 5.15 21.61 -4.44
N ASN A 337 3.93 21.39 -4.93
CA ASN A 337 3.33 22.16 -6.02
C ASN A 337 4.12 22.14 -7.35
N THR A 338 4.81 21.04 -7.61
CA THR A 338 5.67 20.89 -8.79
C THR A 338 5.12 19.81 -9.71
N ASP A 339 4.84 20.16 -10.96
CA ASP A 339 4.50 19.19 -12.00
C ASP A 339 5.78 18.48 -12.45
N ILE A 340 5.77 17.14 -12.50
CA ILE A 340 6.95 16.34 -12.85
C ILE A 340 6.61 15.41 -13.99
N LEU A 341 7.28 15.56 -15.13
CA LEU A 341 7.13 14.70 -16.29
C LEU A 341 8.37 13.82 -16.41
N LEU A 342 8.19 12.54 -16.14
CA LEU A 342 9.22 11.51 -16.13
C LEU A 342 9.22 10.77 -17.46
N TYR A 343 10.35 10.79 -18.15
CA TYR A 343 10.57 10.14 -19.42
C TYR A 343 11.69 9.11 -19.34
N LYS A 344 11.36 7.89 -19.75
CA LYS A 344 12.35 6.84 -19.95
C LYS A 344 13.03 7.02 -21.30
N ILE A 345 14.34 7.16 -21.26
CA ILE A 345 15.19 7.43 -22.42
C ILE A 345 16.24 6.33 -22.54
N ASP A 346 16.30 5.71 -23.70
CA ASP A 346 17.39 4.79 -24.05
C ASP A 346 18.66 5.59 -24.34
N SER A 347 19.82 4.95 -24.26
CA SER A 347 21.08 5.60 -24.62
C SER A 347 21.25 5.72 -26.13
N GLY A 348 22.11 6.64 -26.58
CA GLY A 348 22.44 6.78 -28.00
C GLY A 348 21.48 7.68 -28.79
N GLU A 349 21.46 7.49 -30.11
CA GLU A 349 20.79 8.39 -31.06
C GLU A 349 19.26 8.38 -30.95
N ASP A 350 18.67 7.20 -30.75
CA ASP A 350 17.22 7.08 -30.51
C ASP A 350 16.81 7.84 -29.26
N GLY A 351 17.62 7.73 -28.19
CA GLY A 351 17.44 8.50 -26.97
C GLY A 351 17.52 10.00 -27.19
N LEU A 352 18.52 10.46 -27.96
CA LEU A 352 18.68 11.87 -28.30
C LEU A 352 17.47 12.42 -29.05
N ASN A 353 16.97 11.67 -30.05
CA ASN A 353 15.79 12.07 -30.82
C ASN A 353 14.53 12.11 -29.95
N LYS A 354 14.32 11.12 -29.07
CA LYS A 354 13.21 11.10 -28.11
C LYS A 354 13.26 12.30 -27.16
N VAL A 355 14.44 12.68 -26.67
CA VAL A 355 14.62 13.87 -25.82
C VAL A 355 14.31 15.15 -26.60
N LYS A 356 14.80 15.30 -27.84
CA LYS A 356 14.48 16.47 -28.68
C LYS A 356 12.98 16.65 -28.86
N ASP A 357 12.28 15.57 -29.20
CA ASP A 357 10.83 15.60 -29.41
C ASP A 357 10.10 16.04 -28.15
N LYS A 358 10.45 15.47 -26.99
CA LYS A 358 9.83 15.80 -25.71
C LYS A 358 10.19 17.19 -25.20
N LEU A 359 11.40 17.65 -25.42
CA LEU A 359 11.84 19.00 -25.06
C LEU A 359 11.18 20.07 -25.94
N ASN A 360 11.00 19.79 -27.24
CA ASN A 360 10.23 20.66 -28.14
C ASN A 360 8.74 20.66 -27.81
N GLU A 361 8.17 19.53 -27.37
CA GLU A 361 6.80 19.47 -26.86
C GLU A 361 6.65 20.28 -25.56
N ALA A 362 7.60 20.14 -24.64
CA ALA A 362 7.65 20.82 -23.35
C ALA A 362 7.67 22.33 -23.49
N THR A 363 8.67 22.84 -24.22
CA THR A 363 8.92 24.28 -24.39
C THR A 363 7.76 24.99 -25.10
N ARG A 364 7.04 24.30 -26.00
CA ARG A 364 5.85 24.84 -26.67
C ARG A 364 4.59 24.85 -25.80
N LYS A 365 4.42 23.86 -24.92
CA LYS A 365 3.21 23.72 -24.09
C LYS A 365 3.30 24.45 -22.76
N ALA A 366 4.50 24.69 -22.25
CA ALA A 366 4.70 25.29 -20.94
C ALA A 366 4.44 26.80 -20.97
N ALA A 367 3.51 27.26 -20.13
CA ALA A 367 3.25 28.69 -19.92
C ALA A 367 4.34 29.38 -19.09
N SER A 368 5.13 28.59 -18.36
CA SER A 368 6.22 29.05 -17.49
C SER A 368 7.54 28.38 -17.88
N PRO A 369 8.70 28.98 -17.57
CA PRO A 369 10.00 28.36 -17.78
C PRO A 369 10.09 26.99 -17.11
N VAL A 370 10.63 26.01 -17.85
CA VAL A 370 10.76 24.63 -17.38
C VAL A 370 12.17 24.34 -16.90
N THR A 371 12.30 23.50 -15.88
CA THR A 371 13.62 22.97 -15.47
C THR A 371 13.77 21.57 -16.03
N VAL A 372 14.90 21.32 -16.68
CA VAL A 372 15.18 20.04 -17.33
C VAL A 372 16.27 19.30 -16.56
N ILE A 373 15.99 18.06 -16.19
CA ILE A 373 16.86 17.19 -15.41
C ILE A 373 17.20 15.96 -16.24
N GLY A 374 18.49 15.66 -16.38
CA GLY A 374 18.97 14.46 -17.06
C GLY A 374 19.91 13.65 -16.16
N ILE A 375 19.80 12.32 -16.21
CA ILE A 375 20.58 11.41 -15.36
C ILE A 375 21.39 10.40 -16.17
N GLY A 376 22.69 10.27 -15.84
CA GLY A 376 23.60 9.32 -16.44
C GLY A 376 23.76 9.56 -17.94
N ALA A 377 23.58 8.50 -18.75
CA ALA A 377 23.58 8.60 -20.21
C ALA A 377 22.49 9.53 -20.75
N ALA A 378 21.32 9.60 -20.09
CA ALA A 378 20.25 10.50 -20.51
C ALA A 378 20.64 11.98 -20.31
N ALA A 379 21.52 12.29 -19.35
CA ALA A 379 22.04 13.65 -19.14
C ALA A 379 22.82 14.16 -20.36
N ALA A 380 23.63 13.31 -20.99
CA ALA A 380 24.35 13.66 -22.22
C ALA A 380 23.38 13.95 -23.38
N ASN A 381 22.35 13.12 -23.54
CA ASN A 381 21.30 13.34 -24.54
C ASN A 381 20.52 14.63 -24.29
N VAL A 382 20.19 14.94 -23.03
CA VAL A 382 19.54 16.18 -22.61
C VAL A 382 20.39 17.41 -22.92
N LEU A 383 21.68 17.39 -22.59
CA LEU A 383 22.60 18.48 -22.91
C LEU A 383 22.67 18.71 -24.43
N THR A 384 22.92 17.65 -25.19
CA THR A 384 23.05 17.70 -26.65
C THR A 384 21.75 18.17 -27.31
N ALA A 385 20.60 17.63 -26.91
CA ALA A 385 19.29 18.04 -27.43
C ALA A 385 19.00 19.51 -27.14
N THR A 386 19.28 19.97 -25.91
CA THR A 386 19.05 21.36 -25.51
C THR A 386 19.92 22.34 -26.30
N ALA A 387 21.19 21.99 -26.49
CA ALA A 387 22.13 22.77 -27.30
C ALA A 387 21.72 22.86 -28.77
N GLN A 388 21.19 21.76 -29.33
CA GLN A 388 20.73 21.70 -30.72
C GLN A 388 19.33 22.30 -30.94
N SER A 389 18.54 22.48 -29.88
CA SER A 389 17.20 23.04 -29.97
C SER A 389 17.24 24.56 -30.21
N ALA A 390 16.54 25.03 -31.24
CA ALA A 390 16.50 26.44 -31.64
C ALA A 390 15.83 27.38 -30.60
N GLY A 391 15.13 26.81 -29.60
CA GLY A 391 14.28 27.52 -28.65
C GLY A 391 14.63 27.27 -27.19
N GLN A 392 15.90 27.44 -26.80
CA GLN A 392 16.32 27.46 -25.37
C GLN A 392 15.52 28.46 -24.51
N CYS A 393 14.75 29.35 -25.14
CA CYS A 393 14.03 30.49 -24.58
C CYS A 393 13.05 30.17 -23.43
N ASN A 394 12.60 28.92 -23.29
CA ASN A 394 11.65 28.54 -22.22
C ASN A 394 12.25 27.53 -21.23
N ILE A 395 13.55 27.28 -21.27
CA ILE A 395 14.24 26.45 -20.28
C ILE A 395 14.92 27.36 -19.26
N ARG A 396 14.56 27.20 -17.99
CA ARG A 396 15.10 27.99 -16.88
C ARG A 396 16.50 27.51 -16.50
N HIS A 397 16.63 26.21 -16.23
CA HIS A 397 17.88 25.57 -15.80
C HIS A 397 18.01 24.17 -16.38
N LEU A 398 19.26 23.74 -16.53
CA LEU A 398 19.64 22.38 -16.88
C LEU A 398 20.39 21.72 -15.72
N LEU A 399 19.82 20.67 -15.13
CA LEU A 399 20.49 19.89 -14.07
C LEU A 399 20.91 18.54 -14.64
N LEU A 400 22.21 18.26 -14.63
CA LEU A 400 22.78 17.07 -15.25
C LEU A 400 23.51 16.25 -14.19
N TYR A 401 22.92 15.14 -13.80
CA TYR A 401 23.48 14.23 -12.80
C TYR A 401 24.28 13.11 -13.46
N ASN A 402 25.56 12.96 -13.08
CA ASN A 402 26.47 11.96 -13.64
C ASN A 402 26.52 11.98 -15.18
N CYS A 403 26.63 13.18 -15.76
CA CYS A 403 26.65 13.37 -17.21
C CYS A 403 27.97 12.88 -17.81
N VAL A 404 27.87 11.91 -18.73
CA VAL A 404 29.02 11.43 -19.49
C VAL A 404 29.45 12.49 -20.50
N ALA A 405 30.71 12.92 -20.46
CA ALA A 405 31.20 14.00 -21.32
C ALA A 405 31.45 13.54 -22.77
N GLN A 406 31.97 12.32 -22.93
CA GLN A 406 32.40 11.76 -24.21
C GLN A 406 31.63 10.49 -24.56
N TRP A 407 31.20 10.40 -25.81
CA TRP A 407 30.58 9.22 -26.41
C TRP A 407 31.47 8.69 -27.56
N PRO A 408 31.36 7.41 -27.93
CA PRO A 408 32.07 6.87 -29.10
C PRO A 408 31.78 7.63 -30.40
N PHE A 409 30.65 8.34 -30.46
CA PHE A 409 30.23 9.14 -31.60
C PHE A 409 30.26 10.63 -31.24
N GLU A 410 30.90 11.43 -32.09
CA GLU A 410 31.10 12.86 -31.83
C GLU A 410 29.79 13.64 -31.71
N HIS A 411 28.77 13.28 -32.49
CA HIS A 411 27.46 13.94 -32.49
C HIS A 411 26.61 13.63 -31.26
N LEU A 412 27.01 12.66 -30.44
CA LEU A 412 26.38 12.30 -29.17
C LEU A 412 27.20 12.80 -27.96
N SER A 413 28.43 13.24 -28.18
CA SER A 413 29.35 13.65 -27.11
C SER A 413 28.98 15.04 -26.57
N ALA A 414 28.47 15.09 -25.34
CA ALA A 414 28.01 16.32 -24.68
C ALA A 414 29.06 17.44 -24.67
N ILE A 415 30.33 17.07 -24.56
CA ILE A 415 31.47 17.99 -24.62
C ILE A 415 31.51 18.84 -25.90
N ASN A 416 30.94 18.39 -27.02
CA ASN A 416 30.94 19.14 -28.27
C ASN A 416 29.84 20.20 -28.34
N PHE A 417 28.90 20.18 -27.40
CA PHE A 417 27.69 20.99 -27.44
C PHE A 417 27.57 21.96 -26.26
N ILE A 418 28.35 21.79 -25.20
CA ILE A 418 28.20 22.57 -23.96
C ILE A 418 28.43 24.08 -24.15
N ASP A 419 29.36 24.47 -25.03
CA ASP A 419 29.60 25.88 -25.38
C ASP A 419 28.42 26.57 -26.09
N MET A 420 27.48 25.78 -26.64
CA MET A 420 26.30 26.30 -27.34
C MET A 420 25.15 26.63 -26.39
N LEU A 421 25.23 26.23 -25.12
CA LEU A 421 24.18 26.49 -24.13
C LEU A 421 24.23 27.94 -23.64
N LYS A 422 23.08 28.61 -23.70
CA LYS A 422 22.91 30.00 -23.20
C LYS A 422 22.21 30.06 -21.85
N ILE A 423 21.81 28.93 -21.30
CA ILE A 423 21.10 28.78 -20.03
C ILE A 423 22.05 28.33 -18.91
N PRO A 424 21.70 28.53 -17.63
CA PRO A 424 22.43 27.96 -16.50
C PRO A 424 22.45 26.43 -16.54
N VAL A 425 23.62 25.84 -16.28
CA VAL A 425 23.85 24.40 -16.24
C VAL A 425 24.50 24.00 -14.91
N TYR A 426 23.89 23.04 -14.22
CA TYR A 426 24.40 22.48 -12.98
C TYR A 426 24.86 21.05 -13.27
N LEU A 427 26.15 20.80 -13.08
CA LEU A 427 26.76 19.50 -13.27
C LEU A 427 26.91 18.85 -11.89
N LEU A 428 26.07 17.85 -11.64
CA LEU A 428 26.03 17.11 -10.38
C LEU A 428 26.75 15.78 -10.55
N TYR A 429 27.57 15.40 -9.56
CA TYR A 429 28.32 14.14 -9.59
C TYR A 429 28.44 13.54 -8.19
N ASP A 430 28.46 12.20 -8.12
CA ASP A 430 28.62 11.43 -6.87
C ASP A 430 29.90 10.61 -6.81
N ASN A 431 30.52 10.28 -7.95
CA ASN A 431 31.69 9.41 -8.03
C ASN A 431 32.86 10.05 -8.80
N PRO A 432 34.10 9.53 -8.67
CA PRO A 432 35.28 10.10 -9.29
C PRO A 432 35.24 10.15 -10.83
N ASN A 433 34.61 9.17 -11.48
CA ASN A 433 34.51 9.15 -12.94
C ASN A 433 33.59 10.27 -13.42
N SER A 434 32.39 10.38 -12.85
CA SER A 434 31.46 11.48 -13.10
C SER A 434 32.05 12.85 -12.75
N GLN A 435 32.91 12.93 -11.72
CA GLN A 435 33.63 14.15 -11.38
C GLN A 435 34.59 14.58 -12.48
N ASN A 436 35.34 13.64 -13.07
CA ASN A 436 36.25 13.93 -14.17
C ASN A 436 35.50 14.42 -15.41
N ASP A 437 34.38 13.77 -15.73
CA ASP A 437 33.49 14.21 -16.83
C ASP A 437 32.92 15.60 -16.58
N ALA A 438 32.43 15.88 -15.37
CA ALA A 438 31.90 17.19 -15.00
C ALA A 438 32.97 18.28 -15.09
N LYS A 439 34.20 18.01 -14.62
CA LYS A 439 35.34 18.92 -14.76
C LYS A 439 35.66 19.18 -16.23
N LEU A 440 35.75 18.13 -17.04
CA LEU A 440 36.05 18.23 -18.46
C LEU A 440 35.00 19.08 -19.20
N LEU A 441 33.72 18.89 -18.88
CA LEU A 441 32.62 19.72 -19.39
C LEU A 441 32.78 21.18 -18.97
N SER A 442 33.07 21.45 -17.69
CA SER A 442 33.24 22.82 -17.16
C SER A 442 34.47 23.54 -17.72
N GLU A 443 35.58 22.83 -17.97
CA GLU A 443 36.83 23.40 -18.49
C GLU A 443 36.71 23.81 -19.94
N LYS A 444 35.93 23.07 -20.73
CA LYS A 444 35.73 23.40 -22.15
C LYS A 444 34.93 24.68 -22.33
N THR A 445 34.07 25.01 -21.36
CA THR A 445 33.23 26.20 -21.50
C THR A 445 33.97 27.53 -21.35
N LYS A 446 33.92 28.34 -22.41
CA LYS A 446 34.50 29.70 -22.42
C LYS A 446 33.73 30.67 -21.52
N THR A 447 32.48 30.34 -21.18
CA THR A 447 31.55 31.21 -20.43
C THR A 447 31.44 30.73 -18.98
N LYS A 448 32.45 31.03 -18.15
CA LYS A 448 32.52 30.56 -16.74
C LYS A 448 31.33 30.97 -15.85
N GLN A 449 30.52 31.96 -16.26
CA GLN A 449 29.41 32.48 -15.45
C GLN A 449 28.15 31.61 -15.45
N LYS A 450 28.09 30.48 -16.18
CA LYS A 450 26.85 29.69 -16.34
C LYS A 450 26.93 28.23 -15.94
N ILE A 451 28.10 27.72 -15.55
CA ILE A 451 28.26 26.31 -15.14
C ILE A 451 28.68 26.23 -13.69
N GLN A 452 27.90 25.50 -12.90
CA GLN A 452 28.20 25.22 -11.51
C GLN A 452 28.47 23.72 -11.33
N LEU A 453 29.61 23.41 -10.72
CA LEU A 453 29.96 22.06 -10.30
C LEU A 453 29.41 21.82 -8.89
N VAL A 454 28.56 20.81 -8.73
CA VAL A 454 28.00 20.46 -7.42
C VAL A 454 28.37 19.02 -7.09
N ARG A 455 29.21 18.84 -6.08
CA ARG A 455 29.47 17.51 -5.52
C ARG A 455 28.27 17.07 -4.69
N CYS A 456 27.66 15.95 -5.07
CA CYS A 456 26.72 15.25 -4.20
C CYS A 456 27.54 14.31 -3.29
N PRO A 457 27.33 14.32 -1.96
CA PRO A 457 27.97 13.35 -1.08
C PRO A 457 27.69 11.92 -1.55
N GLU A 458 28.70 11.03 -1.48
CA GLU A 458 28.56 9.60 -1.80
C GLU A 458 27.40 9.01 -0.98
N VAL A 459 26.34 8.65 -1.66
CA VAL A 459 25.19 7.94 -1.10
C VAL A 459 24.85 6.84 -2.09
N ASN A 460 24.35 5.71 -1.57
CA ASN A 460 23.82 4.61 -2.37
C ASN A 460 23.13 5.15 -3.63
N GLU A 461 23.51 4.63 -4.81
CA GLU A 461 23.17 5.10 -6.17
C GLU A 461 21.68 5.39 -6.44
N TYR A 462 20.79 5.08 -5.50
CA TYR A 462 19.34 5.08 -5.62
C TYR A 462 18.63 6.27 -4.97
N HIS A 463 19.32 7.12 -4.19
CA HIS A 463 18.72 8.34 -3.61
C HIS A 463 19.26 9.59 -4.31
N ILE A 464 18.53 10.06 -5.33
CA ILE A 464 18.78 11.35 -5.96
C ILE A 464 18.43 12.43 -4.93
N GLN A 465 19.48 12.92 -4.27
CA GLN A 465 19.35 13.63 -3.00
C GLN A 465 18.43 14.84 -3.05
N GLU A 466 17.91 15.17 -1.86
CA GLU A 466 17.33 16.46 -1.51
C GLU A 466 18.18 17.65 -2.01
N SER A 467 19.49 17.49 -2.17
CA SER A 467 20.41 18.47 -2.76
C SER A 467 20.06 18.85 -4.21
N VAL A 468 19.76 17.87 -5.07
CA VAL A 468 19.34 18.11 -6.48
C VAL A 468 18.03 18.88 -6.50
N PHE A 469 17.12 18.51 -5.61
CA PHE A 469 15.81 19.15 -5.50
C PHE A 469 15.87 20.54 -4.87
N LYS A 470 16.70 20.72 -3.83
CA LYS A 470 16.96 22.01 -3.21
C LYS A 470 17.51 22.98 -4.24
N LEU A 471 18.46 22.56 -5.06
CA LEU A 471 18.94 23.37 -6.18
C LEU A 471 17.83 23.64 -7.21
N ALA A 472 17.00 22.66 -7.53
CA ALA A 472 15.87 22.86 -8.43
C ALA A 472 14.77 23.80 -7.85
N LEU A 473 14.67 23.94 -6.51
CA LEU A 473 13.60 24.69 -5.84
C LEU A 473 14.01 26.03 -5.22
N GLN A 474 15.20 26.15 -4.63
CA GLN A 474 15.60 27.22 -3.68
C GLN A 474 16.26 28.44 -4.34
N GLU A 475 16.30 28.56 -5.67
CA GLU A 475 17.12 29.60 -6.30
C GLU A 475 16.60 31.03 -6.28
N ASP A 476 15.40 31.29 -5.77
CA ASP A 476 15.03 32.68 -5.50
C ASP A 476 15.92 33.30 -4.38
N GLU A 477 16.63 32.49 -3.58
CA GLU A 477 17.59 32.95 -2.55
C GLU A 477 19.07 32.98 -3.02
N PHE A 478 19.46 32.21 -4.04
CA PHE A 478 20.87 32.12 -4.47
C PHE A 478 21.36 33.38 -5.19
N ASN A 479 20.45 34.21 -5.73
CA ASN A 479 20.78 35.47 -6.39
C ASN A 479 21.02 36.65 -5.42
N GLU A 480 20.77 36.50 -4.11
CA GLU A 480 20.95 37.60 -3.14
C GLU A 480 22.25 37.52 -2.32
N THR A 481 23.06 36.46 -2.44
CA THR A 481 24.24 36.25 -1.57
C THR A 481 25.60 36.08 -2.27
N HIS A 482 25.72 36.41 -3.55
CA HIS A 482 27.03 36.45 -4.25
C HIS A 482 27.27 37.68 -5.09
#